data_AF-A0A060WKH8-F1
#
_entry.id   AF-A0A060WKH8-F1
#
_cell.length_a   1.000
_cell.length_b   1.000
_cell.length_c   1.000
_cell.angle_alpha   90.00
_cell.angle_beta   90.00
_cell.angle_gamma   90.00
#
_symmetry.space_group_name_H-M   'P 1'
#
loop_
_entity.id
_entity.type
_entity.pdbx_description
1 polymer ?
#
loop_
_entity_poly.entity_id
_entity_poly.type
_entity_poly.pdbx_seq_one_letter_code
_entity_poly.pdbx_strand_id
1 'polypeptide(L)'
;MIKDSVTLCVCGVSPRVPWSEEYNECLSAPCQNSATCRDLINAYECACTPQYEGRHCEIYRDPCLKAHCQNGGHCESVGFNATCVCPPGYLGEDCEVDINECESNPCHHGGTCIDQSNAYTCHCPPGWVGASCEIHLQWKTTHPEDTLTNMPRHSLYIIIGALCVAFILMLIILIVGICRISRIEYQGSSRHAYQEFYNCRSIDSEFSNAIASIRHARFGKKSRPAMYDAAPITYEDYSPDDKPLVTLIKTKDL
;
A
#
# COMPACT_ATOMS: atom_id res chain seq x y z
N MET A 1 -106.75 25.54 -21.13
CA MET A 1 -106.95 26.73 -21.97
C MET A 1 -106.29 27.91 -21.29
N ILE A 2 -105.51 28.64 -22.08
CA ILE A 2 -104.41 29.54 -21.71
C ILE A 2 -104.93 30.71 -20.87
N LYS A 3 -104.26 31.03 -19.75
CA LYS A 3 -104.35 32.33 -19.09
C LYS A 3 -102.98 32.99 -19.20
N ASP A 4 -102.98 34.09 -19.93
CA ASP A 4 -101.83 34.91 -20.26
C ASP A 4 -101.16 35.46 -19.00
N SER A 5 -99.96 34.97 -18.69
CA SER A 5 -99.05 35.63 -17.76
C SER A 5 -98.22 36.62 -18.56
N VAL A 6 -98.59 37.90 -18.48
CA VAL A 6 -97.86 39.02 -19.07
C VAL A 6 -96.46 39.07 -18.46
N THR A 7 -95.43 38.72 -19.23
CA THR A 7 -94.03 38.94 -18.84
C THR A 7 -93.73 40.43 -18.98
N LEU A 8 -93.60 41.13 -17.85
CA LEU A 8 -93.21 42.53 -17.82
C LEU A 8 -91.70 42.64 -18.05
N CYS A 9 -91.27 43.04 -19.26
CA CYS A 9 -89.88 43.41 -19.52
C CYS A 9 -89.62 44.80 -18.93
N VAL A 10 -88.95 44.86 -17.77
CA VAL A 10 -88.48 46.11 -17.19
C VAL A 10 -87.05 46.36 -17.67
N CYS A 11 -86.87 47.28 -18.61
CA CYS A 11 -85.56 47.86 -18.91
C CYS A 11 -85.22 48.87 -17.79
N GLY A 12 -84.14 48.64 -17.03
CA GLY A 12 -83.59 49.73 -16.21
C GLY A 12 -83.03 49.38 -14.83
N VAL A 13 -83.09 48.13 -14.38
CA VAL A 13 -82.28 47.69 -13.24
C VAL A 13 -81.72 46.31 -13.54
N SER A 14 -80.45 46.27 -13.97
CA SER A 14 -79.61 45.10 -13.73
C SER A 14 -79.83 44.72 -12.25
N PRO A 15 -80.22 43.47 -11.93
CA PRO A 15 -80.14 43.02 -10.56
C PRO A 15 -78.73 43.37 -10.13
N ARG A 16 -78.56 44.15 -9.06
CA ARG A 16 -77.26 44.33 -8.43
C ARG A 16 -76.70 42.93 -8.27
N VAL A 17 -75.78 42.54 -9.16
CA VAL A 17 -74.96 41.35 -8.97
C VAL A 17 -74.31 41.63 -7.63
N PRO A 18 -74.65 40.87 -6.58
CA PRO A 18 -73.94 40.99 -5.33
C PRO A 18 -72.47 40.79 -5.68
N TRP A 19 -71.61 41.67 -5.20
CA TRP A 19 -70.19 41.61 -5.47
C TRP A 19 -69.66 40.17 -5.26
N SER A 20 -68.84 39.73 -6.22
CA SER A 20 -67.99 38.53 -6.23
C SER A 20 -68.68 37.17 -6.21
N GLU A 21 -68.98 36.61 -7.39
CA GLU A 21 -68.67 35.18 -7.56
C GLU A 21 -67.14 35.10 -7.59
N GLU A 22 -66.57 34.82 -6.42
CA GLU A 22 -65.16 34.52 -6.30
C GLU A 22 -64.90 33.13 -6.92
N TYR A 23 -63.85 33.05 -7.73
CA TYR A 23 -63.50 31.82 -8.45
C TYR A 23 -62.47 31.08 -7.61
N ASN A 24 -62.81 29.86 -7.19
CA ASN A 24 -61.89 29.06 -6.40
C ASN A 24 -60.69 28.60 -7.24
N GLU A 25 -59.54 29.26 -7.11
CA GLU A 25 -58.35 28.91 -7.90
C GLU A 25 -57.76 27.54 -7.48
N CYS A 26 -58.06 27.06 -6.27
CA CYS A 26 -57.61 25.76 -5.77
C CYS A 26 -58.21 24.57 -6.54
N LEU A 27 -59.33 24.74 -7.28
CA LEU A 27 -59.91 23.69 -8.12
C LEU A 27 -58.96 23.24 -9.25
N SER A 28 -58.00 24.08 -9.64
CA SER A 28 -56.97 23.73 -10.63
C SER A 28 -55.82 22.90 -10.04
N ALA A 29 -55.84 22.63 -8.73
CA ALA A 29 -54.76 22.00 -7.97
C ALA A 29 -53.37 22.63 -8.25
N PRO A 30 -53.21 23.95 -8.06
CA PRO A 30 -51.98 24.64 -8.47
C PRO A 30 -50.77 24.31 -7.58
N CYS A 31 -50.98 23.91 -6.33
CA CYS A 31 -49.93 23.63 -5.36
C CYS A 31 -49.33 22.23 -5.54
N GLN A 32 -48.01 22.14 -5.65
CA GLN A 32 -47.26 20.91 -5.83
C GLN A 32 -46.79 20.33 -4.49
N ASN A 33 -46.16 19.13 -4.52
CA ASN A 33 -45.45 18.54 -3.38
C ASN A 33 -46.26 18.44 -2.08
N SER A 34 -47.53 18.02 -2.22
CA SER A 34 -48.47 17.82 -1.12
C SER A 34 -48.74 19.08 -0.28
N ALA A 35 -48.51 20.26 -0.85
CA ALA A 35 -48.84 21.53 -0.24
C ALA A 35 -50.35 21.75 -0.16
N THR A 36 -50.79 22.51 0.85
CA THR A 36 -52.21 22.85 1.04
C THR A 36 -52.55 24.13 0.30
N CYS A 37 -53.53 24.07 -0.61
CA CYS A 37 -54.03 25.27 -1.30
C CYS A 37 -55.03 26.02 -0.43
N ARG A 38 -54.89 27.34 -0.36
CA ARG A 38 -55.81 28.25 0.33
C ARG A 38 -56.35 29.26 -0.67
N ASP A 39 -57.66 29.26 -0.79
CA ASP A 39 -58.42 30.17 -1.65
C ASP A 39 -58.46 31.57 -1.03
N LEU A 40 -58.23 32.61 -1.83
CA LEU A 40 -58.25 34.01 -1.43
C LEU A 40 -59.01 34.83 -2.49
N ILE A 41 -59.38 36.06 -2.15
CA ILE A 41 -60.15 36.91 -3.08
C ILE A 41 -59.31 37.25 -4.33
N ASN A 42 -59.67 36.65 -5.48
CA ASN A 42 -58.97 36.72 -6.76
C ASN A 42 -57.51 36.24 -6.72
N ALA A 43 -57.18 35.32 -5.80
CA ALA A 43 -55.82 34.79 -5.66
C ALA A 43 -55.85 33.45 -4.91
N TYR A 44 -54.72 32.76 -4.90
CA TYR A 44 -54.52 31.62 -4.00
C TYR A 44 -53.16 31.69 -3.33
N GLU A 45 -53.04 30.97 -2.23
CA GLU A 45 -51.79 30.78 -1.50
C GLU A 45 -51.53 29.27 -1.33
N CYS A 46 -50.33 28.83 -1.67
CA CYS A 46 -49.87 27.49 -1.37
C CYS A 46 -49.12 27.48 -0.04
N ALA A 47 -49.69 26.81 0.96
CA ALA A 47 -48.98 26.50 2.19
C ALA A 47 -48.07 25.28 1.94
N CYS A 48 -46.80 25.57 1.64
CA CYS A 48 -45.80 24.55 1.32
C CYS A 48 -45.47 23.65 2.52
N THR A 49 -45.17 22.39 2.23
CA THR A 49 -44.48 21.51 3.17
C THR A 49 -43.07 22.05 3.42
N PRO A 50 -42.43 21.81 4.58
CA PRO A 50 -41.25 22.57 4.95
C PRO A 50 -39.99 22.28 4.08
N GLN A 51 -40.02 21.24 3.25
CA GLN A 51 -38.95 20.92 2.27
C GLN A 51 -39.09 21.67 0.93
N TYR A 52 -40.15 22.44 0.73
CA TYR A 52 -40.42 23.08 -0.56
C TYR A 52 -40.70 24.58 -0.41
N GLU A 53 -40.36 25.31 -1.46
CA GLU A 53 -40.61 26.75 -1.59
C GLU A 53 -40.99 27.10 -3.04
N GLY A 54 -41.21 28.39 -3.30
CA GLY A 54 -41.79 28.85 -4.57
C GLY A 54 -43.28 29.14 -4.46
N ARG A 55 -43.87 29.71 -5.51
CA ARG A 55 -45.27 30.14 -5.49
C ARG A 55 -46.22 28.93 -5.45
N HIS A 56 -45.83 27.85 -6.11
CA HIS A 56 -46.59 26.60 -6.21
C HIS A 56 -45.90 25.48 -5.43
N CYS A 57 -44.94 25.81 -4.54
CA CYS A 57 -44.12 24.83 -3.81
C CYS A 57 -43.33 23.90 -4.73
N GLU A 58 -42.88 24.40 -5.89
CA GLU A 58 -42.20 23.66 -6.95
C GLU A 58 -40.69 23.52 -6.74
N ILE A 59 -40.10 24.33 -5.85
CA ILE A 59 -38.66 24.37 -5.61
C ILE A 59 -38.34 23.54 -4.37
N TYR A 60 -37.48 22.54 -4.49
CA TYR A 60 -36.95 21.82 -3.34
C TYR A 60 -35.96 22.70 -2.58
N ARG A 61 -36.18 22.86 -1.27
CA ARG A 61 -35.27 23.57 -0.36
C ARG A 61 -34.14 22.62 0.03
N ASP A 62 -33.10 22.60 -0.79
CA ASP A 62 -31.88 21.86 -0.47
C ASP A 62 -31.11 22.56 0.66
N PRO A 63 -31.01 21.96 1.86
CA PRO A 63 -30.27 22.56 2.97
C PRO A 63 -28.76 22.64 2.68
N CYS A 64 -28.23 21.82 1.77
CA CYS A 64 -26.81 21.82 1.42
C CYS A 64 -26.39 23.01 0.55
N LEU A 65 -27.32 23.74 -0.07
CA LEU A 65 -26.99 24.97 -0.81
C LEU A 65 -26.47 26.09 0.09
N LYS A 66 -26.76 26.03 1.40
CA LYS A 66 -26.31 27.01 2.39
C LYS A 66 -25.23 26.48 3.32
N ALA A 67 -25.02 25.17 3.34
CA ALA A 67 -24.00 24.54 4.17
C ALA A 67 -22.60 24.80 3.60
N HIS A 68 -21.62 25.00 4.47
CA HIS A 68 -20.24 25.26 4.07
C HIS A 68 -19.29 24.26 4.73
N CYS A 69 -19.24 23.04 4.19
CA CYS A 69 -18.32 22.02 4.66
C CYS A 69 -16.88 22.35 4.20
N GLN A 70 -15.98 22.51 5.16
CA GLN A 70 -14.56 22.82 4.98
C GLN A 70 -13.73 21.55 4.80
N ASN A 71 -12.44 21.72 4.47
CA ASN A 71 -11.44 20.65 4.41
C ASN A 71 -11.83 19.41 3.56
N GLY A 72 -12.68 19.61 2.54
CA GLY A 72 -13.15 18.54 1.66
C GLY A 72 -14.35 17.74 2.21
N GLY A 73 -15.03 18.25 3.25
CA GLY A 73 -16.26 17.66 3.77
C GLY A 73 -17.39 17.60 2.73
N HIS A 74 -18.21 16.55 2.83
CA HIS A 74 -19.38 16.34 1.98
C HIS A 74 -20.65 16.74 2.73
N CYS A 75 -21.52 17.55 2.12
CA CYS A 75 -22.81 17.87 2.73
C CYS A 75 -23.84 16.78 2.44
N GLU A 76 -24.49 16.28 3.49
CA GLU A 76 -25.65 15.41 3.41
C GLU A 76 -26.89 16.10 3.97
N SER A 77 -28.00 15.99 3.24
CA SER A 77 -29.30 16.48 3.68
C SER A 77 -29.97 15.46 4.59
N VAL A 78 -30.02 15.74 5.90
CA VAL A 78 -30.68 14.90 6.91
C VAL A 78 -32.01 15.53 7.29
N GLY A 79 -33.08 15.14 6.58
CA GLY A 79 -34.42 15.69 6.77
C GLY A 79 -34.51 17.15 6.29
N PHE A 80 -34.54 18.09 7.23
CA PHE A 80 -34.56 19.55 6.95
C PHE A 80 -33.23 20.25 7.24
N ASN A 81 -32.27 19.51 7.81
CA ASN A 81 -30.98 20.04 8.19
C ASN A 81 -29.91 19.58 7.21
N ALA A 82 -28.86 20.38 7.07
CA ALA A 82 -27.63 19.95 6.45
C ALA A 82 -26.70 19.41 7.53
N THR A 83 -25.91 18.40 7.20
CA THR A 83 -24.85 17.89 8.05
C THR A 83 -23.61 17.65 7.21
N CYS A 84 -22.46 18.13 7.65
CA CYS A 84 -21.19 17.86 6.98
C CYS A 84 -20.63 16.51 7.44
N VAL A 85 -20.32 15.66 6.47
CA VAL A 85 -19.58 14.42 6.67
C VAL A 85 -18.11 14.73 6.46
N CYS A 86 -17.36 14.67 7.56
CA CYS A 86 -15.95 15.03 7.54
C CYS A 86 -15.07 13.90 7.01
N PRO A 87 -14.05 14.21 6.20
CA PRO A 87 -13.04 13.24 5.85
C PRO A 87 -12.23 12.83 7.09
N PRO A 88 -11.53 11.68 7.04
CA PRO A 88 -10.60 11.29 8.09
C PRO A 88 -9.60 12.41 8.40
N GLY A 89 -9.31 12.61 9.68
CA GLY A 89 -8.42 13.69 10.16
C GLY A 89 -9.12 15.01 10.43
N TYR A 90 -10.43 15.15 10.19
CA TYR A 90 -11.17 16.39 10.48
C TYR A 90 -12.43 16.13 11.32
N LEU A 91 -12.80 17.13 12.11
CA LEU A 91 -14.01 17.15 12.93
C LEU A 91 -14.60 18.57 13.03
N GLY A 92 -15.76 18.69 13.67
CA GLY A 92 -16.54 19.93 13.72
C GLY A 92 -17.85 19.84 12.95
N GLU A 93 -18.73 20.83 13.11
CA GLU A 93 -20.01 20.89 12.41
C GLU A 93 -19.83 21.15 10.91
N ASP A 94 -18.79 21.92 10.57
CA ASP A 94 -18.40 22.28 9.21
C ASP A 94 -17.07 21.61 8.81
N CYS A 95 -16.60 20.59 9.55
CA CYS A 95 -15.30 19.93 9.33
C CYS A 95 -14.10 20.89 9.40
N GLU A 96 -14.21 21.93 10.22
CA GLU A 96 -13.27 23.04 10.34
C GLU A 96 -12.06 22.73 11.23
N VAL A 97 -12.14 21.68 12.06
CA VAL A 97 -11.10 21.32 13.02
C VAL A 97 -10.26 20.18 12.47
N ASP A 98 -8.96 20.43 12.30
CA ASP A 98 -7.96 19.38 12.03
C ASP A 98 -7.68 18.60 13.31
N ILE A 99 -7.67 17.28 13.23
CA ILE A 99 -7.42 16.39 14.37
C ILE A 99 -5.92 16.41 14.64
N ASN A 100 -5.54 16.80 15.85
CA ASN A 100 -4.15 16.74 16.23
C ASN A 100 -3.75 15.30 16.62
N GLU A 101 -3.17 14.54 15.70
CA GLU A 101 -2.76 13.17 15.97
C GLU A 101 -1.65 13.05 17.03
N CYS A 102 -0.91 14.15 17.27
CA CYS A 102 0.12 14.21 18.30
C CYS A 102 -0.43 14.29 19.72
N GLU A 103 -1.71 14.58 19.92
CA GLU A 103 -2.32 14.69 21.26
C GLU A 103 -2.27 13.37 22.04
N SER A 104 -2.27 12.25 21.30
CA SER A 104 -2.10 10.89 21.85
C SER A 104 -0.66 10.56 22.30
N ASN A 105 0.30 11.46 22.06
CA ASN A 105 1.74 11.25 22.26
C ASN A 105 2.27 9.97 21.60
N PRO A 106 2.14 9.82 20.26
CA PRO A 106 2.51 8.58 19.58
C PRO A 106 4.02 8.36 19.46
N CYS A 107 4.85 9.41 19.63
CA CYS A 107 6.30 9.30 19.50
C CYS A 107 6.97 8.89 20.83
N HIS A 108 7.64 7.75 20.82
CA HIS A 108 8.32 7.20 21.99
C HIS A 108 9.70 7.80 22.24
N HIS A 109 10.25 7.52 23.42
CA HIS A 109 11.64 7.80 23.82
C HIS A 109 12.09 9.26 23.68
N GLY A 110 11.14 10.20 23.77
CA GLY A 110 11.42 11.63 23.61
C GLY A 110 11.45 12.11 22.16
N GLY A 111 10.88 11.35 21.22
CA GLY A 111 10.64 11.80 19.87
C GLY A 111 9.72 13.01 19.82
N THR A 112 10.01 13.95 18.91
CA THR A 112 9.15 15.12 18.68
C THR A 112 8.07 14.75 17.68
N CYS A 113 6.81 14.90 18.05
CA CYS A 113 5.68 14.66 17.16
C CYS A 113 5.38 15.90 16.32
N ILE A 114 5.14 15.69 15.03
CA ILE A 114 4.63 16.69 14.10
C ILE A 114 3.30 16.20 13.56
N ASP A 115 2.29 17.02 13.77
CA ASP A 115 0.93 16.83 13.29
C ASP A 115 0.86 16.99 11.76
N GLN A 116 0.05 16.16 11.10
CA GLN A 116 -0.20 16.21 9.67
C GLN A 116 -1.67 15.90 9.41
N SER A 117 -2.18 16.18 8.20
CA SER A 117 -3.58 15.89 7.91
C SER A 117 -3.85 14.38 7.96
N ASN A 118 -4.64 13.93 8.96
CA ASN A 118 -4.98 12.53 9.21
C ASN A 118 -3.77 11.62 9.46
N ALA A 119 -2.66 12.18 9.96
CA ALA A 119 -1.42 11.46 10.15
C ALA A 119 -0.48 12.20 11.11
N TYR A 120 0.57 11.54 11.57
CA TYR A 120 1.65 12.20 12.31
C TYR A 120 3.00 11.73 11.79
N THR A 121 4.03 12.54 12.03
CA THR A 121 5.43 12.17 11.80
C THR A 121 6.23 12.36 13.07
N CYS A 122 7.01 11.35 13.44
CA CYS A 122 7.92 11.43 14.57
C CYS A 122 9.35 11.76 14.14
N HIS A 123 9.92 12.81 14.73
CA HIS A 123 11.36 13.05 14.70
C HIS A 123 12.05 12.34 15.86
N CYS A 124 12.72 11.25 15.54
CA CYS A 124 13.35 10.40 16.54
C CYS A 124 14.67 10.98 17.06
N PRO A 125 14.96 10.83 18.36
CA PRO A 125 16.25 11.17 18.93
C PRO A 125 17.35 10.23 18.40
N PRO A 126 18.63 10.64 18.49
CA PRO A 126 19.75 9.81 18.05
C PRO A 126 19.71 8.40 18.65
N GLY A 127 19.89 7.39 17.80
CA GLY A 127 19.84 5.99 18.20
C GLY A 127 18.44 5.37 18.17
N TRP A 128 17.38 6.13 17.87
CA TRP A 128 16.02 5.61 17.72
C TRP A 128 15.49 5.79 16.29
N VAL A 129 14.73 4.81 15.80
CA VAL A 129 14.06 4.82 14.48
C VAL A 129 12.70 4.11 14.58
N GLY A 130 11.96 4.10 13.49
CA GLY A 130 10.58 3.58 13.43
C GLY A 130 9.58 4.70 13.20
N ALA A 131 8.32 4.35 12.92
CA ALA A 131 7.27 5.35 12.70
C ALA A 131 6.96 6.14 13.98
N SER A 132 7.14 5.49 15.13
CA SER A 132 6.87 5.99 16.48
C SER A 132 8.13 6.05 17.34
N CYS A 133 9.33 5.95 16.74
CA CYS A 133 10.63 5.92 17.46
C CYS A 133 10.76 4.76 18.45
N GLU A 134 10.19 3.60 18.10
CA GLU A 134 10.11 2.40 18.93
C GLU A 134 11.35 1.49 18.84
N ILE A 135 12.21 1.69 17.84
CA ILE A 135 13.34 0.80 17.54
C ILE A 135 14.67 1.46 17.95
N HIS A 136 15.43 0.83 18.85
CA HIS A 136 16.77 1.29 19.23
C HIS A 136 17.85 0.72 18.29
N LEU A 137 18.60 1.58 17.60
CA LEU A 137 19.75 1.26 16.74
C LEU A 137 20.99 0.89 17.58
N GLN A 138 20.94 -0.25 18.26
CA GLN A 138 22.10 -0.77 19.00
C GLN A 138 23.23 -1.23 18.08
N TRP A 139 22.93 -1.55 16.82
CA TRP A 139 23.88 -2.13 15.87
C TRP A 139 24.89 -1.14 15.26
N LYS A 140 24.73 0.17 15.47
CA LYS A 140 25.71 1.18 15.00
C LYS A 140 26.83 1.49 16.00
N THR A 141 26.83 0.87 17.19
CA THR A 141 27.83 1.16 18.24
C THR A 141 29.08 0.26 18.22
N THR A 142 29.22 -0.63 17.24
CA THR A 142 30.55 -1.13 16.86
C THR A 142 31.16 -0.16 15.83
N HIS A 143 31.80 0.89 16.36
CA HIS A 143 32.78 1.80 15.76
C HIS A 143 32.80 2.01 14.21
N PRO A 144 32.58 3.24 13.71
CA PRO A 144 32.86 3.62 12.31
C PRO A 144 34.36 3.71 11.96
N GLU A 145 35.25 3.33 12.87
CA GLU A 145 36.72 3.38 12.67
C GLU A 145 37.31 2.04 12.18
N ASP A 146 36.52 0.97 12.12
CA ASP A 146 36.99 -0.37 11.74
C ASP A 146 36.99 -0.66 10.22
N THR A 147 36.81 0.35 9.36
CA THR A 147 36.86 0.19 7.90
C THR A 147 38.15 0.70 7.27
N LEU A 148 39.32 0.31 7.79
CA LEU A 148 40.53 0.24 6.94
C LEU A 148 41.57 -0.83 7.33
N THR A 149 41.46 -1.50 8.49
CA THR A 149 42.48 -2.48 8.92
C THR A 149 41.98 -3.92 8.98
N ASN A 150 40.67 -4.17 8.91
CA ASN A 150 40.09 -5.51 8.85
C ASN A 150 39.73 -5.93 7.42
N MET A 151 40.74 -6.06 6.56
CA MET A 151 40.62 -7.05 5.49
C MET A 151 40.56 -8.43 6.16
N PRO A 152 39.54 -9.25 5.88
CA PRO A 152 39.35 -10.48 6.62
C PRO A 152 40.59 -11.34 6.40
N ARG A 153 41.20 -11.81 7.50
CA ARG A 153 42.36 -12.71 7.50
C ARG A 153 42.20 -13.84 6.46
N HIS A 154 40.95 -14.26 6.20
CA HIS A 154 40.54 -15.18 5.15
C HIS A 154 40.93 -14.78 3.72
N SER A 155 40.81 -13.51 3.32
CA SER A 155 41.19 -13.07 1.98
C SER A 155 42.70 -13.15 1.76
N LEU A 156 43.51 -12.89 2.80
CA LEU A 156 44.95 -13.05 2.72
C LEU A 156 45.34 -14.54 2.56
N TYR A 157 44.69 -15.45 3.29
CA TYR A 157 44.91 -16.90 3.12
C TYR A 157 44.50 -17.41 1.74
N ILE A 158 43.44 -16.85 1.14
CA ILE A 158 43.02 -17.19 -0.22
C ILE A 158 44.08 -16.73 -1.24
N ILE A 159 44.61 -15.51 -1.10
CA ILE A 159 45.64 -14.99 -2.00
C ILE A 159 46.95 -15.78 -1.84
N ILE A 160 47.39 -16.04 -0.61
CA ILE A 160 48.58 -16.86 -0.33
C ILE A 160 48.39 -18.27 -0.90
N GLY A 161 47.21 -18.87 -0.74
CA GLY A 161 46.86 -20.17 -1.30
C GLY A 161 46.96 -20.19 -2.83
N ALA A 162 46.41 -19.18 -3.51
CA ALA A 162 46.47 -19.07 -4.96
C ALA A 162 47.91 -18.92 -5.48
N LEU A 163 48.74 -18.11 -4.80
CA LEU A 163 50.15 -17.92 -5.17
C LEU A 163 50.98 -19.19 -4.96
N CYS A 164 50.74 -19.93 -3.86
CA CYS A 164 51.39 -21.22 -3.62
C CYS A 164 51.04 -22.25 -4.69
N VAL A 165 49.76 -22.35 -5.08
CA VAL A 165 49.32 -23.27 -6.15
C VAL A 165 49.97 -22.90 -7.48
N ALA A 166 50.00 -21.61 -7.83
CA ALA A 166 50.64 -21.15 -9.07
C ALA A 166 52.15 -21.47 -9.09
N PHE A 167 52.85 -21.26 -7.98
CA PHE A 167 54.28 -21.59 -7.86
C PHE A 167 54.55 -23.09 -7.99
N ILE A 168 53.73 -23.93 -7.35
CA ILE A 168 53.82 -25.39 -7.46
C ILE A 168 53.60 -25.83 -8.91
N LEU A 169 52.58 -25.28 -9.59
CA LEU A 169 52.32 -25.60 -10.99
C LEU A 169 53.48 -25.17 -11.91
N MET A 170 54.06 -23.99 -11.70
CA MET A 170 55.22 -23.53 -12.45
C MET A 170 56.44 -24.43 -12.23
N LEU A 171 56.70 -24.88 -11.01
CA LEU A 171 57.76 -25.86 -10.72
C LEU A 171 57.51 -27.20 -11.40
N ILE A 172 56.27 -27.70 -11.38
CA ILE A 172 55.91 -28.95 -12.07
C ILE A 172 56.15 -28.80 -13.58
N ILE A 173 55.72 -27.69 -14.19
CA ILE A 173 55.93 -27.41 -15.61
C ILE A 173 57.43 -27.33 -15.93
N LEU A 174 58.23 -26.68 -15.07
CA LEU A 174 59.68 -26.58 -15.23
C LEU A 174 60.34 -27.97 -15.15
N ILE A 175 59.98 -28.79 -14.17
CA ILE A 175 60.53 -30.14 -13.98
C ILE A 175 60.17 -31.05 -15.17
N VAL A 176 58.91 -31.02 -15.61
CA VAL A 176 58.46 -31.78 -16.78
C VAL A 176 59.13 -31.27 -18.06
N GLY A 177 59.30 -29.95 -18.19
CA GLY A 177 60.02 -29.31 -19.29
C GLY A 177 61.49 -29.73 -19.36
N ILE A 178 62.18 -29.74 -18.23
CA ILE A 178 63.58 -30.19 -18.13
C ILE A 178 63.68 -31.70 -18.46
N CYS A 179 62.83 -32.57 -17.88
CA CYS A 179 62.79 -34.00 -18.25
C CYS A 179 62.53 -34.19 -19.77
N ARG A 180 61.70 -33.34 -20.40
CA ARG A 180 61.42 -33.39 -21.85
C ARG A 180 62.63 -32.96 -22.69
N ILE A 181 63.35 -31.90 -22.30
CA ILE A 181 64.53 -31.41 -23.02
C ILE A 181 65.68 -32.42 -22.91
N SER A 182 65.94 -32.97 -21.72
CA SER A 182 66.95 -34.03 -21.54
C SER A 182 66.65 -35.30 -22.35
N ARG A 183 65.37 -35.54 -22.71
CA ARG A 183 64.97 -36.65 -23.58
C ARG A 183 65.26 -36.38 -25.07
N ILE A 184 65.24 -35.11 -25.50
CA ILE A 184 65.47 -34.70 -26.90
C ILE A 184 66.97 -34.78 -27.23
N GLU A 185 67.86 -34.35 -26.32
CA GLU A 185 69.31 -34.52 -26.49
C GLU A 185 69.72 -36.00 -26.53
N TYR A 186 68.96 -36.89 -25.89
CA TYR A 186 69.24 -38.33 -25.87
C TYR A 186 68.94 -39.07 -27.18
N GLN A 187 68.17 -38.48 -28.11
CA GLN A 187 67.99 -39.08 -29.45
C GLN A 187 69.16 -38.81 -30.41
N GLY A 188 70.19 -38.07 -29.97
CA GLY A 188 71.37 -37.75 -30.76
C GLY A 188 72.64 -38.55 -30.46
N SER A 189 72.65 -39.45 -29.46
CA SER A 189 73.86 -40.21 -29.09
C SER A 189 73.60 -41.71 -28.94
N SER A 190 74.53 -42.50 -29.49
CA SER A 190 74.46 -43.94 -29.74
C SER A 190 74.09 -44.78 -28.52
N ARG A 191 73.34 -45.85 -28.77
CA ARG A 191 73.11 -46.99 -27.85
C ARG A 191 74.44 -47.48 -27.29
N HIS A 192 74.81 -47.12 -26.07
CA HIS A 192 75.61 -47.88 -25.09
C HIS A 192 76.01 -46.95 -23.93
N ALA A 193 75.06 -46.65 -23.06
CA ALA A 193 75.32 -46.23 -21.69
C ALA A 193 74.09 -46.61 -20.86
N TYR A 194 74.17 -47.78 -20.23
CA TYR A 194 73.32 -48.13 -19.10
C TYR A 194 74.02 -47.61 -17.84
N GLN A 195 73.21 -47.26 -16.84
CA GLN A 195 73.55 -46.86 -15.48
C GLN A 195 73.93 -45.38 -15.28
N GLU A 196 73.09 -44.74 -14.45
CA GLU A 196 73.28 -43.45 -13.77
C GLU A 196 72.99 -42.20 -14.62
N PHE A 197 71.73 -41.76 -14.65
CA PHE A 197 71.29 -40.54 -13.95
C PHE A 197 69.80 -40.20 -14.28
N TYR A 198 69.02 -40.09 -13.21
CA TYR A 198 67.63 -39.62 -13.06
C TYR A 198 66.43 -40.41 -13.64
N ASN A 199 65.51 -40.67 -12.71
CA ASN A 199 64.42 -41.63 -12.73
C ASN A 199 63.12 -41.04 -13.34
N CYS A 200 63.15 -40.36 -14.50
CA CYS A 200 61.93 -39.78 -15.11
C CYS A 200 60.93 -40.88 -15.61
N ARG A 201 61.21 -42.18 -15.44
CA ARG A 201 60.28 -43.27 -15.82
C ARG A 201 59.31 -43.68 -14.70
N SER A 202 59.57 -43.28 -13.44
CA SER A 202 58.68 -43.65 -12.30
C SER A 202 57.51 -42.69 -12.09
N ILE A 203 57.63 -41.42 -12.51
CA ILE A 203 56.61 -40.38 -12.24
C ILE A 203 55.35 -40.53 -13.12
N ASP A 204 55.48 -41.02 -14.37
CA ASP A 204 54.32 -41.24 -15.26
C ASP A 204 53.35 -42.33 -14.74
N SER A 205 53.87 -43.31 -13.99
CA SER A 205 53.11 -44.44 -13.42
C SER A 205 52.30 -44.03 -12.19
N GLU A 206 52.90 -43.29 -11.26
CA GLU A 206 52.21 -42.85 -10.03
C GLU A 206 51.20 -41.73 -10.30
N PHE A 207 51.48 -40.81 -11.23
CA PHE A 207 50.56 -39.72 -11.58
C PHE A 207 49.29 -40.23 -12.30
N SER A 208 49.44 -41.23 -13.19
CA SER A 208 48.31 -41.88 -13.85
C SER A 208 47.41 -42.64 -12.85
N ASN A 209 48.01 -43.30 -11.85
CA ASN A 209 47.27 -44.01 -10.80
C ASN A 209 46.61 -43.04 -9.79
N ALA A 210 47.23 -41.89 -9.51
CA ALA A 210 46.64 -40.86 -8.64
C ALA A 210 45.42 -40.16 -9.28
N ILE A 211 45.48 -39.84 -10.58
CA ILE A 211 44.33 -39.29 -11.33
C ILE A 211 43.21 -40.35 -11.46
N ALA A 212 43.55 -41.62 -11.64
CA ALA A 212 42.58 -42.71 -11.64
C ALA A 212 41.87 -42.87 -10.28
N SER A 213 42.57 -42.65 -9.16
CA SER A 213 42.00 -42.70 -7.80
C SER A 213 41.04 -41.53 -7.52
N ILE A 214 41.30 -40.33 -8.05
CA ILE A 214 40.39 -39.16 -7.94
C ILE A 214 39.09 -39.40 -8.74
N ARG A 215 39.14 -40.15 -9.86
CA ARG A 215 37.94 -40.55 -10.61
C ARG A 215 37.04 -41.54 -9.86
N HIS A 216 37.57 -42.22 -8.83
CA HIS A 216 36.84 -43.22 -8.04
C HIS A 216 36.47 -42.75 -6.63
N ALA A 217 36.81 -41.51 -6.25
CA ALA A 217 36.14 -40.81 -5.17
C ALA A 217 34.69 -40.51 -5.60
N ARG A 218 33.84 -41.54 -5.50
CA ARG A 218 32.39 -41.44 -5.62
C ARG A 218 31.95 -40.21 -4.85
N PHE A 219 31.31 -39.29 -5.57
CA PHE A 219 30.16 -38.58 -5.05
C PHE A 219 29.32 -39.60 -4.28
N GLY A 220 29.45 -39.58 -2.96
CA GLY A 220 28.55 -40.30 -2.08
C GLY A 220 27.16 -39.86 -2.48
N LYS A 221 26.37 -40.79 -3.01
CA LYS A 221 24.92 -40.65 -3.11
C LYS A 221 24.41 -40.40 -1.69
N LYS A 222 24.38 -39.15 -1.25
CA LYS A 222 23.40 -38.73 -0.26
C LYS A 222 22.08 -38.68 -1.00
N SER A 223 21.22 -39.63 -0.64
CA SER A 223 19.79 -39.64 -0.89
C SER A 223 19.25 -38.22 -0.87
N ARG A 224 18.58 -37.82 -1.97
CA ARG A 224 17.70 -36.67 -1.96
C ARG A 224 16.66 -36.91 -0.86
N PRO A 225 16.46 -36.03 0.13
CA PRO A 225 15.22 -36.07 0.88
C PRO A 225 14.07 -35.82 -0.10
N ALA A 226 12.95 -36.51 0.12
CA ALA A 226 11.76 -36.40 -0.68
C ALA A 226 11.36 -34.92 -0.85
N MET A 227 11.25 -34.52 -2.12
CA MET A 227 10.59 -33.29 -2.51
C MET A 227 9.12 -33.50 -2.20
N TYR A 228 8.61 -32.79 -1.20
CA TYR A 228 7.17 -32.65 -1.01
C TYR A 228 6.62 -31.99 -2.28
N ASP A 229 5.62 -32.63 -2.88
CA ASP A 229 4.86 -32.08 -3.99
C ASP A 229 4.22 -30.75 -3.54
N ALA A 230 4.82 -29.63 -3.95
CA ALA A 230 4.15 -28.34 -3.91
C ALA A 230 3.22 -28.29 -5.12
N ALA A 231 1.92 -28.44 -4.87
CA ALA A 231 0.88 -28.11 -5.83
C ALA A 231 1.08 -26.68 -6.34
N PRO A 232 0.74 -26.39 -7.62
CA PRO A 232 0.80 -25.03 -8.14
C PRO A 232 -0.19 -24.16 -7.36
N ILE A 233 0.32 -23.12 -6.70
CA ILE A 233 -0.50 -22.08 -6.09
C ILE A 233 -1.07 -21.26 -7.24
N THR A 234 -2.35 -21.44 -7.52
CA THR A 234 -3.13 -20.55 -8.35
C THR A 234 -3.27 -19.22 -7.62
N TYR A 235 -2.92 -18.12 -8.27
CA TYR A 235 -3.27 -16.77 -7.81
C TYR A 235 -4.77 -16.56 -8.08
N GLU A 236 -5.61 -16.94 -7.13
CA GLU A 236 -7.00 -16.49 -7.05
C GLU A 236 -7.32 -16.10 -5.60
N ASP A 237 -7.93 -14.92 -5.47
CA ASP A 237 -8.47 -14.24 -4.28
C ASP A 237 -7.53 -13.69 -3.20
N TYR A 238 -7.15 -12.42 -3.39
CA TYR A 238 -6.88 -11.48 -2.29
C TYR A 238 -8.06 -10.50 -2.19
N SER A 239 -8.97 -10.75 -1.25
CA SER A 239 -10.03 -9.83 -0.85
C SER A 239 -9.53 -8.94 0.32
N PRO A 240 -9.77 -7.62 0.33
CA PRO A 240 -9.07 -6.66 1.17
C PRO A 240 -9.73 -6.35 2.54
N ASP A 241 -10.32 -7.33 3.24
CA ASP A 241 -11.13 -7.05 4.45
C ASP A 241 -10.90 -8.03 5.63
N ASP A 242 -9.67 -8.34 6.01
CA ASP A 242 -9.42 -9.00 7.31
C ASP A 242 -8.21 -8.44 8.06
N LYS A 243 -8.51 -7.76 9.18
CA LYS A 243 -7.54 -7.30 10.20
C LYS A 243 -6.95 -8.51 10.95
N PRO A 244 -5.64 -8.54 11.26
CA PRO A 244 -5.12 -9.58 12.14
C PRO A 244 -5.54 -9.31 13.60
N LEU A 245 -6.35 -10.21 14.16
CA LEU A 245 -6.48 -10.37 15.61
C LEU A 245 -5.14 -10.84 16.18
N VAL A 246 -4.46 -9.96 16.90
CA VAL A 246 -3.28 -10.28 17.69
C VAL A 246 -3.71 -11.05 18.93
N THR A 247 -3.52 -12.36 18.93
CA THR A 247 -3.70 -13.20 20.12
C THR A 247 -2.48 -13.03 21.04
N LEU A 248 -2.68 -12.33 22.16
CA LEU A 248 -1.73 -12.20 23.27
C LEU A 248 -1.48 -13.57 23.92
N ILE A 249 -0.28 -14.14 23.76
CA ILE A 249 0.19 -15.24 24.61
C ILE A 249 0.79 -14.62 25.88
N LYS A 250 0.03 -14.66 26.99
CA LYS A 250 0.57 -14.49 28.35
C LYS A 250 1.33 -15.77 28.72
N THR A 251 2.65 -15.70 28.86
CA THR A 251 3.38 -16.66 29.70
C THR A 251 3.36 -16.13 31.13
N LYS A 252 2.74 -16.93 32.03
CA LYS A 252 2.77 -16.76 33.47
C LYS A 252 3.43 -18.01 34.06
N ASP A 253 4.57 -17.78 34.70
CA ASP A 253 5.22 -18.49 35.80
C ASP A 253 5.07 -20.03 35.91
N LEU A 254 6.20 -20.73 35.76
CA LEU A 254 6.78 -21.71 36.71
C LEU A 254 8.22 -22.05 36.33
#